data_AF-Q84XV2-F1
#
_entry.id   AF-Q84XV2-F1
#
_cell.length_a   1.000
_cell.length_b   1.000
_cell.length_c   1.000
_cell.angle_alpha   90.00
_cell.angle_beta   90.00
_cell.angle_gamma   90.00
#
_symmetry.space_group_name_H-M   'P 1'
#
loop_
_entity.id
_entity.type
_entity.pdbx_description
1 polymer ?
#
loop_
_entity_poly.entity_id
_entity_poly.type
_entity_poly.pdbx_seq_one_letter_code
_entity_poly.pdbx_strand_id
1 'polypeptide(L)'
;MSVHVKEEPVLVPNCDVENTELAVFNGNGESELENFGTCVDEITDRVNQLEQKVVEVEHFYSTKDGAAQTNTSKSNSGGKKIAISQPNNSKGNSAGKEKSKGKHVSSPDLMRQFATMFRQIAQHKWAWPFLEPVDVKGLGLHDYYKVIEKPMDLGTIKKKMESSEYSNVREIYADVRLVFKNAMRYNEEKEDVYVMAESLLEKFEEKWLLIMPKLVEEEKKQVDEEAEKHANKQLTMEAAQAEMARDLSNELYEIDLQLEKLRESVVQRCRKLSTQEKKGLSAALGRLSPEDLSKALKMVSESNPSFPAGAPEVELDIDVQTDVTLWRLKVFVQEALKAANKSSGGTNAQNNNNTGTGEINKNNAKRRREISDAINKASIKRAKKA
;
A
#
# COMPACT_ATOMS: atom_id res chain seq x y z
N MET A 1 -40.97 19.59 16.62
CA MET A 1 -40.34 19.49 17.95
C MET A 1 -40.68 20.77 18.69
N SER A 2 -41.28 20.67 19.87
CA SER A 2 -41.46 21.81 20.78
C SER A 2 -40.51 21.66 21.97
N VAL A 3 -39.91 22.76 22.40
CA VAL A 3 -39.09 22.81 23.61
C VAL A 3 -39.77 23.73 24.60
N HIS A 4 -40.15 23.17 25.75
CA HIS A 4 -40.60 23.95 26.90
C HIS A 4 -39.39 24.23 27.79
N VAL A 5 -39.07 25.51 28.00
CA VAL A 5 -38.03 25.95 28.93
C VAL A 5 -38.71 26.41 30.20
N LYS A 6 -38.42 25.75 31.34
CA LYS A 6 -38.89 26.21 32.64
C LYS A 6 -38.02 27.38 33.13
N GLU A 7 -38.65 28.49 33.50
CA GLU A 7 -38.05 29.57 34.29
C GLU A 7 -38.68 29.55 35.68
N GLU A 8 -37.95 29.12 36.72
CA GLU A 8 -38.35 29.39 38.12
C GLU A 8 -37.46 30.49 38.72
N PRO A 9 -38.03 31.51 39.39
CA PRO A 9 -37.26 32.54 40.05
C PRO A 9 -36.76 32.04 41.42
N VAL A 10 -35.52 31.57 41.48
CA VAL A 10 -34.88 31.24 42.77
C VAL A 10 -34.20 32.49 43.34
N LEU A 11 -34.79 33.02 44.42
CA LEU A 11 -34.15 33.94 45.37
C LEU A 11 -33.11 33.15 46.18
N VAL A 12 -31.83 33.43 46.00
CA VAL A 12 -30.76 32.89 46.88
C VAL A 12 -30.07 34.05 47.61
N PRO A 13 -30.03 34.04 48.96
CA PRO A 13 -29.31 35.04 49.74
C PRO A 13 -27.78 34.89 49.61
N ASN A 14 -27.08 36.03 49.63
CA ASN A 14 -25.62 36.12 49.68
C ASN A 14 -25.02 35.17 50.73
N CYS A 15 -24.15 34.27 50.31
CA CYS A 15 -23.18 33.61 51.17
C CYS A 15 -21.80 33.94 50.62
N ASP A 16 -21.12 34.83 51.33
CA ASP A 16 -19.70 35.08 51.20
C ASP A 16 -18.94 33.80 51.57
N VAL A 17 -18.24 33.21 50.61
CA VAL A 17 -17.23 32.17 50.88
C VAL A 17 -15.91 32.72 50.37
N GLU A 18 -15.10 33.14 51.34
CA GLU A 18 -13.69 33.47 51.16
C GLU A 18 -12.95 32.25 50.60
N ASN A 19 -12.61 32.27 49.31
CA ASN A 19 -11.59 31.40 48.73
C ASN A 19 -10.29 32.20 48.57
N THR A 20 -9.59 32.31 49.69
CA THR A 20 -8.23 32.83 49.82
C THR A 20 -7.23 31.80 49.27
N GLU A 21 -7.14 31.65 47.94
CA GLU A 21 -5.96 31.04 47.28
C GLU A 21 -5.79 31.34 45.78
N LEU A 22 -6.34 32.45 45.28
CA LEU A 22 -6.17 32.92 43.89
C LEU A 22 -5.68 34.37 43.89
N ALA A 23 -4.44 34.55 44.34
CA ALA A 23 -3.77 35.85 44.39
C ALA A 23 -2.40 35.80 43.69
N VAL A 24 -2.36 35.39 42.42
CA VAL A 24 -1.26 35.68 41.50
C VAL A 24 -1.83 35.74 40.08
N PHE A 25 -1.42 36.72 39.27
CA PHE A 25 -1.80 37.00 37.88
C PHE A 25 -2.97 37.97 37.65
N ASN A 26 -2.79 39.21 38.14
CA ASN A 26 -3.28 40.38 37.42
C ASN A 26 -2.33 40.67 36.24
N GLY A 27 -2.71 40.31 35.00
CA GLY A 27 -1.98 40.67 33.79
C GLY A 27 -2.63 40.18 32.48
N ASN A 28 -3.10 41.13 31.66
CA ASN A 28 -3.50 41.04 30.24
C ASN A 28 -4.27 39.78 29.73
N GLY A 29 -5.61 39.87 29.70
CA GLY A 29 -6.47 38.85 29.09
C GLY A 29 -6.38 38.68 27.55
N GLU A 30 -5.69 39.57 26.83
CA GLU A 30 -5.48 39.42 25.38
C GLU A 30 -4.36 38.42 25.05
N SER A 31 -3.23 38.45 25.78
CA SER A 31 -2.10 37.54 25.49
C SER A 31 -2.40 36.08 25.82
N GLU A 32 -3.29 35.83 26.78
CA GLU A 32 -3.69 34.46 27.12
C GLU A 32 -4.62 33.83 26.08
N LEU A 33 -5.49 34.63 25.45
CA LEU A 33 -6.36 34.14 24.39
C LEU A 33 -5.55 33.85 23.11
N GLU A 34 -4.56 34.70 22.81
CA GLU A 34 -3.59 34.46 21.74
C GLU A 34 -2.86 33.13 21.94
N ASN A 35 -2.45 32.79 23.17
CA ASN A 35 -1.81 31.51 23.48
C ASN A 35 -2.72 30.30 23.17
N PHE A 36 -4.02 30.38 23.45
CA PHE A 36 -4.97 29.32 23.11
C PHE A 36 -5.18 29.21 21.60
N GLY A 37 -5.31 30.34 20.91
CA GLY A 37 -5.42 30.39 19.45
C GLY A 37 -4.22 29.72 18.77
N THR A 38 -3.00 30.11 19.17
CA THR A 38 -1.77 29.50 18.67
C THR A 38 -1.72 28.00 18.93
N CYS A 39 -2.11 27.54 20.12
CA CYS A 39 -2.15 26.10 20.43
C CYS A 39 -3.15 25.33 19.55
N VAL A 40 -4.33 25.91 19.26
CA VAL A 40 -5.32 25.31 18.35
C VAL A 40 -4.78 25.25 16.93
N ASP A 41 -4.12 26.31 16.45
CA ASP A 41 -3.53 26.37 15.11
C ASP A 41 -2.41 25.33 14.96
N GLU A 42 -1.52 25.21 15.96
CA GLU A 42 -0.46 24.20 16.00
C GLU A 42 -1.01 22.76 15.95
N ILE A 43 -2.06 22.48 16.74
CA ILE A 43 -2.71 21.16 16.71
C ILE A 43 -3.35 20.92 15.36
N THR A 44 -4.01 21.93 14.78
CA THR A 44 -4.67 21.83 13.47
C THR A 44 -3.67 21.51 12.36
N ASP A 45 -2.54 22.22 12.34
CA ASP A 45 -1.47 21.97 11.38
C ASP A 45 -0.88 20.56 11.53
N ARG A 46 -0.68 20.10 12.76
CA ARG A 46 -0.19 18.74 13.02
C ARG A 46 -1.19 17.68 12.57
N VAL A 47 -2.49 17.88 12.80
CA VAL A 47 -3.56 16.99 12.33
C VAL A 47 -3.58 16.92 10.80
N ASN A 48 -3.48 18.06 10.11
CA ASN A 48 -3.44 18.10 8.64
C ASN A 48 -2.23 17.34 8.07
N GLN A 49 -1.06 17.47 8.71
CA GLN A 49 0.14 16.70 8.33
C GLN A 49 -0.04 15.20 8.53
N LEU A 50 -0.65 14.79 9.66
CA LEU A 50 -0.92 13.37 9.93
C LEU A 50 -1.95 12.80 8.95
N GLU A 51 -2.98 13.55 8.57
CA GLU A 51 -3.97 13.12 7.58
C GLU A 51 -3.31 12.73 6.25
N GLN A 52 -2.37 13.55 5.76
CA GLN A 52 -1.63 13.25 4.54
C GLN A 52 -0.81 11.95 4.65
N LYS A 53 -0.13 11.73 5.78
CA LYS A 53 0.63 10.49 6.02
C LYS A 53 -0.29 9.26 6.15
N VAL A 54 -1.48 9.41 6.74
CA VAL A 54 -2.47 8.32 6.82
C VAL A 54 -2.92 7.92 5.42
N VAL A 55 -3.16 8.87 4.52
CA VAL A 55 -3.51 8.59 3.12
C VAL A 55 -2.43 7.77 2.40
N GLU A 56 -1.14 8.05 2.67
CA GLU A 56 -0.03 7.27 2.11
C GLU A 56 -0.06 5.80 2.58
N VAL A 57 -0.32 5.57 3.87
CA VAL A 57 -0.50 4.23 4.44
C VAL A 57 -1.71 3.52 3.85
N GLU A 58 -2.85 4.20 3.73
CA GLU A 58 -4.06 3.64 3.13
C GLU A 58 -3.85 3.24 1.66
N HIS A 59 -3.12 4.06 0.90
CA HIS A 59 -2.81 3.78 -0.50
C HIS A 59 -1.95 2.50 -0.67
N PHE A 60 -0.98 2.27 0.23
CA PHE A 60 -0.17 1.05 0.22
C PHE A 60 -1.05 -0.21 0.35
N TYR A 61 -1.97 -0.22 1.32
CA TYR A 61 -2.83 -1.38 1.56
C TYR A 61 -3.90 -1.55 0.48
N SER A 62 -4.43 -0.46 -0.08
CA SER A 62 -5.39 -0.49 -1.20
C SER A 62 -4.79 -1.10 -2.46
N THR A 63 -3.52 -0.78 -2.76
CA THR A 63 -2.81 -1.35 -3.91
C THR A 63 -2.60 -2.85 -3.75
N LYS A 64 -2.30 -3.31 -2.53
CA LYS A 64 -2.10 -4.73 -2.22
C LYS A 64 -3.39 -5.54 -2.33
N ASP A 65 -4.51 -5.01 -1.84
CA ASP A 65 -5.80 -5.69 -1.93
C ASP A 65 -6.32 -5.73 -3.38
N GLY A 66 -6.05 -4.68 -4.17
CA GLY A 66 -6.31 -4.69 -5.62
C GLY A 66 -5.48 -5.73 -6.39
N ALA A 67 -4.21 -5.91 -6.04
CA ALA A 67 -3.34 -6.95 -6.63
C ALA A 67 -3.74 -8.38 -6.20
N ALA A 68 -4.33 -8.53 -5.01
CA ALA A 68 -4.88 -9.81 -4.55
C ALA A 68 -6.18 -10.19 -5.30
N GLN A 69 -6.98 -9.21 -5.74
CA GLN A 69 -8.21 -9.45 -6.51
C GLN A 69 -7.97 -9.72 -8.00
N THR A 70 -6.88 -9.19 -8.58
CA THR A 70 -6.59 -9.39 -10.03
C THR A 70 -5.96 -10.74 -10.37
N ASN A 71 -5.48 -11.50 -9.39
CA ASN A 71 -4.88 -12.83 -9.60
C ASN A 71 -5.87 -14.01 -9.44
N THR A 72 -7.15 -13.75 -9.22
CA THR A 72 -8.20 -14.77 -9.10
C THR A 72 -9.40 -14.49 -10.02
N SER A 73 -9.18 -14.23 -11.31
CA SER A 73 -10.24 -14.26 -12.34
C SER A 73 -9.63 -14.18 -13.75
N LYS A 74 -9.21 -15.32 -14.29
CA LYS A 74 -8.83 -15.46 -15.70
C LYS A 74 -9.76 -16.45 -16.38
N SER A 75 -10.98 -16.01 -16.68
CA SER A 75 -11.81 -16.60 -17.73
C SER A 75 -13.04 -15.73 -18.01
N ASN A 76 -13.22 -15.41 -19.30
CA ASN A 76 -14.42 -14.93 -19.98
C ASN A 76 -14.68 -13.42 -20.21
N SER A 77 -14.67 -13.14 -21.52
CA SER A 77 -15.52 -12.25 -22.32
C SER A 77 -15.31 -10.74 -22.28
N GLY A 78 -14.68 -10.25 -23.35
CA GLY A 78 -15.35 -9.44 -24.38
C GLY A 78 -15.78 -8.02 -24.00
N GLY A 79 -15.06 -7.01 -24.48
CA GLY A 79 -15.53 -5.62 -24.37
C GLY A 79 -14.52 -4.57 -24.82
N LYS A 80 -14.47 -4.34 -26.13
CA LYS A 80 -13.78 -3.28 -26.88
C LYS A 80 -13.83 -1.87 -26.23
N LYS A 81 -12.68 -1.15 -26.25
CA LYS A 81 -12.42 0.28 -26.66
C LYS A 81 -11.14 0.80 -25.97
N ILE A 82 -9.96 0.72 -26.59
CA ILE A 82 -9.27 1.74 -27.41
C ILE A 82 -9.35 3.17 -26.85
N ALA A 83 -8.25 3.65 -26.26
CA ALA A 83 -7.76 5.02 -26.42
C ALA A 83 -6.23 5.03 -26.34
N ILE A 84 -5.62 5.54 -27.42
CA ILE A 84 -4.20 5.66 -27.70
C ILE A 84 -3.70 6.98 -27.13
N SER A 85 -2.57 6.97 -26.43
CA SER A 85 -1.68 8.13 -26.28
C SER A 85 -0.27 7.66 -25.91
N GLN A 86 0.63 7.73 -26.89
CA GLN A 86 2.09 7.66 -26.84
C GLN A 86 2.58 8.88 -27.66
N PRO A 87 3.89 9.18 -27.79
CA PRO A 87 5.04 9.02 -26.88
C PRO A 87 5.98 10.27 -26.94
N ASN A 88 7.10 10.28 -26.19
CA ASN A 88 8.42 10.79 -26.65
C ASN A 88 9.48 10.54 -25.55
N ASN A 89 10.51 9.72 -25.75
CA ASN A 89 11.70 9.81 -26.61
C ASN A 89 12.91 10.37 -25.83
N SER A 90 13.90 9.52 -25.57
CA SER A 90 15.27 9.90 -25.17
C SER A 90 16.23 8.80 -25.62
N LYS A 91 17.07 9.18 -26.58
CA LYS A 91 18.15 8.39 -27.21
C LYS A 91 19.28 8.09 -26.22
N GLY A 92 19.94 6.94 -26.41
CA GLY A 92 21.23 6.63 -25.80
C GLY A 92 21.79 5.29 -26.28
N ASN A 93 22.55 5.33 -27.38
CA ASN A 93 23.34 4.20 -27.87
C ASN A 93 24.42 3.80 -26.86
N SER A 94 24.51 2.51 -26.53
CA SER A 94 25.74 1.89 -26.02
C SER A 94 25.67 0.39 -26.28
N ALA A 95 26.50 -0.08 -27.22
CA ALA A 95 26.73 -1.48 -27.49
C ALA A 95 27.29 -2.16 -26.24
N GLY A 96 26.47 -2.93 -25.55
CA GLY A 96 26.85 -3.72 -24.39
C GLY A 96 26.08 -5.02 -24.43
N LYS A 97 26.83 -6.14 -24.57
CA LYS A 97 26.38 -7.53 -24.37
C LYS A 97 25.10 -7.61 -23.53
N GLU A 98 23.95 -7.75 -24.18
CA GLU A 98 22.69 -8.08 -23.51
C GLU A 98 22.80 -9.51 -22.99
N LYS A 99 23.35 -9.65 -21.79
CA LYS A 99 23.15 -10.84 -20.97
C LYS A 99 21.65 -10.95 -20.74
N SER A 100 21.07 -12.00 -21.28
CA SER A 100 19.65 -12.34 -21.18
C SER A 100 19.26 -12.37 -19.70
N LYS A 101 18.58 -11.31 -19.24
CA LYS A 101 18.04 -11.20 -17.88
C LYS A 101 16.99 -12.31 -17.71
N GLY A 102 17.37 -13.42 -17.08
CA GLY A 102 16.47 -14.55 -16.81
C GLY A 102 16.96 -15.93 -17.25
N LYS A 103 18.22 -16.08 -17.73
CA LYS A 103 18.76 -17.43 -17.97
C LYS A 103 19.33 -18.02 -16.68
N HIS A 104 18.80 -19.18 -16.28
CA HIS A 104 19.37 -20.04 -15.25
C HIS A 104 20.86 -20.27 -15.53
N VAL A 105 21.69 -20.10 -14.50
CA VAL A 105 23.14 -20.35 -14.57
C VAL A 105 23.43 -21.62 -13.79
N SER A 106 24.10 -22.58 -14.43
CA SER A 106 24.49 -23.83 -13.76
C SER A 106 25.65 -23.60 -12.81
N SER A 107 25.70 -24.33 -11.69
CA SER A 107 26.84 -24.22 -10.77
C SER A 107 28.17 -24.62 -11.42
N PRO A 108 29.31 -24.11 -10.91
CA PRO A 108 30.64 -24.55 -11.34
C PRO A 108 30.84 -26.07 -11.25
N ASP A 109 30.22 -26.72 -10.26
CA ASP A 109 30.28 -28.17 -10.08
C ASP A 109 29.51 -28.93 -11.15
N LEU A 110 28.32 -28.45 -11.52
CA LEU A 110 27.54 -29.04 -12.59
C LEU A 110 28.22 -28.83 -13.96
N MET A 111 28.75 -27.62 -14.20
CA MET A 111 29.54 -27.31 -15.38
C MET A 111 30.79 -28.20 -15.49
N ARG A 112 31.51 -28.44 -14.38
CA ARG A 112 32.68 -29.33 -14.37
C ARG A 112 32.33 -30.80 -14.61
N GLN A 113 31.22 -31.28 -14.05
CA GLN A 113 30.70 -32.63 -14.32
C GLN A 113 30.35 -32.79 -15.79
N PHE A 114 29.62 -31.82 -16.35
CA PHE A 114 29.26 -31.83 -17.76
C PHE A 114 30.50 -31.76 -18.66
N ALA A 115 31.47 -30.91 -18.35
CA ALA A 115 32.74 -30.83 -19.09
C ALA A 115 33.50 -32.16 -19.06
N THR A 116 33.43 -32.91 -17.96
CA THR A 116 34.06 -34.24 -17.86
C THR A 116 33.34 -35.26 -18.75
N MET A 117 32.01 -35.27 -18.73
CA MET A 117 31.20 -36.09 -19.66
C MET A 117 31.51 -35.75 -21.12
N PHE A 118 31.53 -34.46 -21.46
CA PHE A 118 31.86 -33.97 -22.79
C PHE A 118 33.25 -34.45 -23.25
N ARG A 119 34.28 -34.34 -22.39
CA ARG A 119 35.63 -34.85 -22.69
C ARG A 119 35.64 -36.34 -22.98
N GLN A 120 34.88 -37.15 -22.24
CA GLN A 120 34.78 -38.60 -22.48
C GLN A 120 34.19 -38.93 -23.86
N ILE A 121 33.18 -38.16 -24.30
CA ILE A 121 32.61 -38.30 -25.64
C ILE A 121 33.62 -37.87 -26.71
N ALA A 122 34.26 -36.71 -26.54
CA ALA A 122 35.24 -36.18 -27.50
C ALA A 122 36.52 -37.04 -27.60
N GLN A 123 36.86 -37.81 -26.57
CA GLN A 123 38.01 -38.74 -26.56
C GLN A 123 37.66 -40.15 -27.05
N HIS A 124 36.39 -40.43 -27.37
CA HIS A 124 35.99 -41.74 -27.86
C HIS A 124 36.61 -42.03 -29.23
N LYS A 125 36.99 -43.29 -29.50
CA LYS A 125 37.64 -43.70 -30.76
C LYS A 125 36.84 -43.40 -32.04
N TRP A 126 35.53 -43.18 -31.91
CA TRP A 126 34.62 -42.83 -33.01
C TRP A 126 34.26 -41.35 -33.06
N ALA A 127 34.87 -40.51 -32.21
CA ALA A 127 34.57 -39.09 -32.16
C ALA A 127 35.25 -38.28 -33.27
N TRP A 128 36.29 -38.83 -33.92
CA TRP A 128 37.14 -38.12 -34.87
C TRP A 128 36.41 -37.41 -36.02
N PRO A 129 35.27 -37.90 -36.57
CA PRO A 129 34.54 -37.17 -37.62
C PRO A 129 33.86 -35.89 -37.11
N PHE A 130 33.66 -35.76 -35.80
CA PHE A 130 32.87 -34.71 -35.17
C PHE A 130 33.73 -33.68 -34.43
N LEU A 131 35.06 -33.79 -34.49
CA LEU A 131 35.98 -32.93 -33.73
C LEU A 131 36.18 -31.55 -34.34
N GLU A 132 35.96 -31.41 -35.64
CA GLU A 132 36.12 -30.16 -36.39
C GLU A 132 34.87 -29.92 -37.26
N PRO A 133 34.60 -28.66 -37.66
CA PRO A 133 33.54 -28.37 -38.61
C PRO A 133 33.69 -29.20 -39.89
N VAL A 134 32.57 -29.68 -40.44
CA VAL A 134 32.56 -30.45 -41.69
C VAL A 134 33.22 -29.65 -42.82
N ASP A 135 34.28 -30.21 -43.42
CA ASP A 135 34.93 -29.61 -44.60
C ASP A 135 34.11 -29.86 -45.87
N VAL A 136 33.02 -29.10 -45.99
CA VAL A 136 32.06 -29.18 -47.10
C VAL A 136 32.74 -29.05 -48.46
N LYS A 137 33.79 -28.21 -48.57
CA LYS A 137 34.51 -28.01 -49.83
C LYS A 137 35.45 -29.18 -50.12
N GLY A 138 36.24 -29.60 -49.15
CA GLY A 138 37.19 -30.71 -49.30
C GLY A 138 36.51 -32.05 -49.58
N LEU A 139 35.30 -32.26 -49.06
CA LEU A 139 34.49 -33.47 -49.28
C LEU A 139 33.53 -33.38 -50.49
N GLY A 140 33.43 -32.24 -51.16
CA GLY A 140 32.54 -32.08 -52.33
C GLY A 140 31.04 -32.11 -52.01
N LEU A 141 30.64 -31.72 -50.79
CA LEU A 141 29.27 -31.83 -50.28
C LEU A 141 28.39 -30.63 -50.69
N HIS A 142 28.02 -30.55 -51.96
CA HIS A 142 27.34 -29.38 -52.55
C HIS A 142 25.96 -29.04 -51.95
N ASP A 143 25.33 -29.97 -51.26
CA ASP A 143 24.01 -29.84 -50.65
C ASP A 143 24.03 -29.75 -49.12
N TYR A 144 25.20 -29.81 -48.47
CA TYR A 144 25.31 -29.87 -47.01
C TYR A 144 24.52 -28.76 -46.30
N TYR A 145 24.75 -27.50 -46.69
CA TYR A 145 24.05 -26.35 -46.09
C TYR A 145 22.58 -26.20 -46.55
N LYS A 146 22.11 -27.02 -47.49
CA LYS A 146 20.68 -27.13 -47.83
C LYS A 146 19.98 -28.12 -46.90
N VAL A 147 20.70 -29.14 -46.43
CA VAL A 147 20.19 -30.17 -45.52
C VAL A 147 20.37 -29.77 -44.05
N ILE A 148 21.52 -29.17 -43.71
CA ILE A 148 21.93 -28.83 -42.34
C ILE A 148 21.89 -27.31 -42.13
N GLU A 149 20.88 -26.87 -41.38
CA GLU A 149 20.60 -25.45 -41.12
C GLU A 149 21.58 -24.81 -40.11
N LYS A 150 21.95 -25.55 -39.07
CA LYS A 150 22.85 -25.08 -38.00
C LYS A 150 23.98 -26.07 -37.80
N PRO A 151 25.11 -25.94 -38.54
CA PRO A 151 26.30 -26.75 -38.34
C PRO A 151 26.81 -26.64 -36.90
N MET A 152 27.34 -27.73 -36.37
CA MET A 152 27.96 -27.78 -35.05
C MET A 152 28.94 -28.96 -35.02
N ASP A 153 29.99 -28.82 -34.23
CA ASP A 153 31.02 -29.83 -33.99
C ASP A 153 31.54 -29.74 -32.56
N LEU A 154 32.19 -30.81 -32.09
CA LEU A 154 32.71 -30.90 -30.73
C LEU A 154 33.84 -29.88 -30.49
N GLY A 155 34.65 -29.55 -31.50
CA GLY A 155 35.70 -28.53 -31.38
C GLY A 155 35.13 -27.13 -31.11
N THR A 156 34.06 -26.76 -31.81
CA THR A 156 33.32 -25.51 -31.59
C THR A 156 32.66 -25.48 -30.22
N ILE A 157 32.01 -26.58 -29.81
CA ILE A 157 31.42 -26.67 -28.45
C ILE A 157 32.51 -26.50 -27.39
N LYS A 158 33.66 -27.15 -27.54
CA LYS A 158 34.80 -27.02 -26.63
C LYS A 158 35.27 -25.57 -26.53
N LYS A 159 35.48 -24.89 -27.66
CA LYS A 159 35.86 -23.46 -27.69
C LYS A 159 34.84 -22.58 -26.98
N LYS A 160 33.53 -22.80 -27.21
CA LYS A 160 32.43 -22.07 -26.55
C LYS A 160 32.38 -22.31 -25.04
N MET A 161 32.70 -23.51 -24.58
CA MET A 161 32.82 -23.81 -23.15
C MET A 161 34.00 -23.08 -22.52
N GLU A 162 35.16 -23.07 -23.20
CA GLU A 162 36.37 -22.39 -22.74
C GLU A 162 36.23 -20.86 -22.74
N SER A 163 35.48 -20.29 -23.69
CA SER A 163 35.16 -18.85 -23.77
C SER A 163 34.00 -18.42 -22.86
N SER A 164 33.43 -19.34 -22.07
CA SER A 164 32.26 -19.11 -21.20
C SER A 164 31.04 -18.52 -21.95
N GLU A 165 30.80 -18.98 -23.17
CA GLU A 165 29.64 -18.57 -23.98
C GLU A 165 28.34 -19.29 -23.56
N TYR A 166 28.45 -20.41 -22.87
CA TYR A 166 27.30 -21.12 -22.32
C TYR A 166 26.99 -20.67 -20.90
N SER A 167 25.72 -20.35 -20.64
CA SER A 167 25.27 -19.96 -19.29
C SER A 167 24.90 -21.18 -18.43
N ASN A 168 24.46 -22.26 -19.06
CA ASN A 168 24.04 -23.47 -18.35
C ASN A 168 24.32 -24.74 -19.17
N VAL A 169 24.29 -25.87 -18.48
CA VAL A 169 24.58 -27.17 -19.10
C VAL A 169 23.53 -27.61 -20.13
N ARG A 170 22.30 -27.09 -20.10
CA ARG A 170 21.27 -27.41 -21.11
C ARG A 170 21.63 -26.84 -22.48
N GLU A 171 22.26 -25.67 -22.53
CA GLU A 171 22.75 -25.10 -23.78
C GLU A 171 23.85 -25.97 -24.40
N ILE A 172 24.78 -26.48 -23.58
CA ILE A 172 25.82 -27.41 -24.03
C ILE A 172 25.20 -28.72 -24.50
N TYR A 173 24.26 -29.28 -23.73
CA TYR A 173 23.52 -30.49 -24.08
C TYR A 173 22.82 -30.38 -25.43
N ALA A 174 22.13 -29.25 -25.68
CA ALA A 174 21.45 -29.00 -26.94
C ALA A 174 22.42 -28.99 -28.13
N ASP A 175 23.58 -28.32 -27.99
CA ASP A 175 24.56 -28.26 -29.08
C ASP A 175 25.27 -29.62 -29.28
N VAL A 176 25.54 -30.42 -28.24
CA VAL A 176 26.09 -31.79 -28.43
C VAL A 176 25.11 -32.68 -29.18
N ARG A 177 23.82 -32.66 -28.84
CA ARG A 177 22.80 -33.41 -29.61
C ARG A 177 22.71 -32.94 -31.05
N LEU A 178 22.87 -31.64 -31.29
CA LEU A 178 22.84 -31.06 -32.62
C LEU A 178 23.95 -31.63 -33.51
N VAL A 179 25.16 -31.84 -32.97
CA VAL A 179 26.27 -32.50 -33.71
C VAL A 179 25.83 -33.85 -34.27
N PHE A 180 25.35 -34.74 -33.41
CA PHE A 180 25.01 -36.10 -33.81
C PHE A 180 23.73 -36.15 -34.65
N LYS A 181 22.72 -35.35 -34.33
CA LYS A 181 21.48 -35.27 -35.13
C LYS A 181 21.73 -34.71 -36.52
N ASN A 182 22.64 -33.74 -36.67
CA ASN A 182 23.03 -33.25 -37.99
C ASN A 182 23.73 -34.35 -38.80
N ALA A 183 24.65 -35.09 -38.18
CA ALA A 183 25.31 -36.22 -38.84
C ALA A 183 24.29 -37.29 -39.28
N MET A 184 23.37 -37.70 -38.41
CA MET A 184 22.34 -38.67 -38.75
C MET A 184 21.31 -38.15 -39.76
N ARG A 185 21.11 -36.84 -39.85
CA ARG A 185 20.23 -36.21 -40.86
C ARG A 185 20.86 -36.18 -42.24
N TYR A 186 22.18 -36.02 -42.32
CA TYR A 186 22.90 -35.87 -43.60
C TYR A 186 23.32 -37.21 -44.21
N ASN A 187 23.77 -38.16 -43.37
CA ASN A 187 24.34 -39.44 -43.80
C ASN A 187 23.27 -40.54 -43.83
N GLU A 188 23.43 -41.55 -44.69
CA GLU A 188 22.51 -42.70 -44.72
C GLU A 188 22.76 -43.65 -43.54
N GLU A 189 21.74 -44.38 -43.07
CA GLU A 189 21.82 -45.23 -41.86
C GLU A 189 22.92 -46.31 -41.91
N LYS A 190 23.31 -46.72 -43.13
CA LYS A 190 24.34 -47.74 -43.38
C LYS A 190 25.77 -47.17 -43.39
N GLU A 191 25.93 -45.85 -43.41
CA GLU A 191 27.25 -45.22 -43.48
C GLU A 191 27.91 -45.16 -42.10
N ASP A 192 29.23 -45.33 -42.08
CA ASP A 192 30.00 -45.37 -40.83
C ASP A 192 29.77 -44.12 -39.96
N VAL A 193 29.68 -42.93 -40.57
CA VAL A 193 29.44 -41.67 -39.84
C VAL A 193 28.08 -41.67 -39.13
N TYR A 194 27.04 -42.25 -39.75
CA TYR A 194 25.73 -42.38 -39.13
C TYR A 194 25.83 -43.29 -37.89
N VAL A 195 26.40 -44.48 -38.05
CA VAL A 195 26.54 -45.47 -36.96
C VAL A 195 27.40 -44.91 -35.83
N MET A 196 28.48 -44.19 -36.14
CA MET A 196 29.32 -43.50 -35.15
C MET A 196 28.54 -42.42 -34.40
N ALA A 197 27.74 -41.62 -35.09
CA ALA A 197 26.94 -40.55 -34.49
C ALA A 197 25.85 -41.11 -33.57
N GLU A 198 25.13 -42.13 -34.03
CA GLU A 198 24.09 -42.81 -33.25
C GLU A 198 24.68 -43.41 -31.96
N SER A 199 25.78 -44.15 -32.07
CA SER A 199 26.43 -44.78 -30.91
C SER A 199 26.97 -43.75 -29.90
N LEU A 200 27.51 -42.63 -30.37
CA LEU A 200 27.99 -41.57 -29.48
C LEU A 200 26.85 -40.80 -28.83
N LEU A 201 25.74 -40.57 -29.55
CA LEU A 201 24.54 -39.95 -29.02
C LEU A 201 23.94 -40.81 -27.90
N GLU A 202 23.83 -42.13 -28.11
CA GLU A 202 23.35 -43.07 -27.09
C GLU A 202 24.20 -42.99 -25.81
N LYS A 203 25.53 -43.12 -25.94
CA LYS A 203 26.46 -43.00 -24.80
C LYS A 203 26.38 -41.64 -24.10
N PHE A 204 26.15 -40.57 -24.86
CA PHE A 204 26.00 -39.23 -24.31
C PHE A 204 24.69 -39.09 -23.52
N GLU A 205 23.57 -39.59 -24.04
CA GLU A 205 22.26 -39.55 -23.38
C GLU A 205 22.27 -40.42 -22.11
N GLU A 206 22.91 -41.59 -22.12
CA GLU A 206 23.10 -42.42 -20.91
C GLU A 206 23.82 -41.65 -19.80
N LYS A 207 24.91 -40.95 -20.13
CA LYS A 207 25.65 -40.12 -19.17
C LYS A 207 24.87 -38.90 -18.73
N TRP A 208 24.09 -38.30 -19.63
CA TRP A 208 23.23 -37.17 -19.32
C TRP A 208 22.17 -37.52 -18.27
N LEU A 209 21.62 -38.74 -18.31
CA LEU A 209 20.68 -39.22 -17.27
C LEU A 209 21.30 -39.24 -15.85
N LEU A 210 22.62 -39.32 -15.72
CA LEU A 210 23.31 -39.24 -14.43
C LEU A 210 23.44 -37.79 -13.92
N ILE A 211 23.43 -36.81 -14.82
CA ILE A 211 23.58 -35.38 -14.51
C ILE A 211 22.21 -34.71 -14.32
N MET A 212 21.21 -35.14 -15.09
CA MET A 212 19.87 -34.56 -15.12
C MET A 212 19.20 -34.38 -13.77
N PRO A 213 19.19 -35.37 -12.85
CA PRO A 213 18.58 -35.19 -11.54
C PRO A 213 19.22 -34.05 -10.73
N LYS A 214 20.54 -33.88 -10.81
CA LYS A 214 21.26 -32.81 -10.12
C LYS A 214 20.93 -31.44 -10.72
N LEU A 215 20.77 -31.37 -12.03
CA LEU A 215 20.35 -30.15 -12.72
C LEU A 215 18.94 -29.73 -12.31
N VAL A 216 17.99 -30.67 -12.29
CA VAL A 216 16.59 -30.38 -11.90
C VAL A 216 16.51 -29.93 -10.45
N GLU A 217 17.27 -30.55 -9.55
CA GLU A 217 17.34 -30.13 -8.14
C GLU A 217 17.95 -28.73 -8.00
N GLU A 218 19.02 -28.42 -8.74
CA GLU A 218 19.62 -27.08 -8.78
C GLU A 218 18.63 -26.02 -9.29
N GLU A 219 17.92 -26.30 -10.37
CA GLU A 219 16.90 -25.40 -10.94
C GLU A 219 15.76 -25.15 -9.95
N LYS A 220 15.28 -26.20 -9.28
CA LYS A 220 14.25 -26.08 -8.25
C LYS A 220 14.72 -25.21 -7.09
N LYS A 221 15.93 -25.47 -6.58
CA LYS A 221 16.51 -24.69 -5.49
C LYS A 221 16.64 -23.21 -5.85
N GLN A 222 17.06 -22.88 -7.07
CA GLN A 222 17.14 -21.48 -7.52
C GLN A 222 15.77 -20.80 -7.57
N VAL A 223 14.73 -21.50 -8.04
CA VAL A 223 13.35 -20.99 -8.04
C VAL A 223 12.85 -20.74 -6.61
N ASP A 224 13.11 -21.69 -5.70
CA ASP A 224 12.71 -21.58 -4.30
C ASP A 224 13.45 -20.41 -3.60
N GLU A 225 14.76 -20.24 -3.84
CA GLU A 225 15.56 -19.12 -3.32
C GLU A 225 15.09 -17.75 -3.89
N GLU A 226 14.73 -17.68 -5.17
CA GLU A 226 14.20 -16.46 -5.78
C GLU A 226 12.82 -16.10 -5.21
N ALA A 227 11.96 -17.10 -5.00
CA ALA A 227 10.66 -16.93 -4.35
C ALA A 227 10.80 -16.48 -2.89
N GLU A 228 11.75 -17.06 -2.14
CA GLU A 228 12.06 -16.66 -0.76
C GLU A 228 12.57 -15.21 -0.72
N LYS A 229 13.50 -14.84 -1.61
CA LYS A 229 14.01 -13.47 -1.71
C LYS A 229 12.90 -12.48 -2.02
N HIS A 230 11.98 -12.83 -2.92
CA HIS A 230 10.82 -11.99 -3.21
C HIS A 230 9.89 -11.87 -1.99
N ALA A 231 9.60 -12.98 -1.30
CA ALA A 231 8.79 -12.98 -0.09
C ALA A 231 9.42 -12.14 1.03
N ASN A 232 10.73 -12.26 1.25
CA ASN A 232 11.47 -11.47 2.23
C ASN A 232 11.45 -9.98 1.89
N LYS A 233 11.62 -9.61 0.61
CA LYS A 233 11.49 -8.21 0.17
C LYS A 233 10.10 -7.66 0.47
N GLN A 234 9.06 -8.43 0.17
CA GLN A 234 7.67 -8.05 0.44
C GLN A 234 7.41 -7.91 1.95
N LEU A 235 7.92 -8.84 2.76
CA LEU A 235 7.80 -8.80 4.21
C LEU A 235 8.48 -7.56 4.81
N THR A 236 9.68 -7.20 4.33
CA THR A 236 10.38 -5.98 4.75
C THR A 236 9.60 -4.72 4.41
N MET A 237 9.02 -4.64 3.20
CA MET A 237 8.17 -3.51 2.81
C MET A 237 6.91 -3.42 3.70
N GLU A 238 6.27 -4.55 4.00
CA GLU A 238 5.11 -4.58 4.89
C GLU A 238 5.43 -4.25 6.33
N ALA A 239 6.62 -4.64 6.82
CA ALA A 239 7.09 -4.29 8.15
C ALA A 239 7.32 -2.78 8.26
N ALA A 240 7.97 -2.16 7.27
CA ALA A 240 8.18 -0.71 7.21
C ALA A 240 6.85 0.06 7.17
N GLN A 241 5.88 -0.40 6.37
CA GLN A 241 4.57 0.24 6.32
C GLN A 241 3.80 0.09 7.64
N ALA A 242 3.87 -1.09 8.27
CA ALA A 242 3.22 -1.32 9.56
C ALA A 242 3.86 -0.49 10.68
N GLU A 243 5.17 -0.22 10.59
CA GLU A 243 5.87 0.69 11.49
C GLU A 243 5.38 2.13 11.33
N MET A 244 5.33 2.65 10.11
CA MET A 244 4.75 3.95 9.83
C MET A 244 3.31 4.07 10.36
N ALA A 245 2.47 3.06 10.14
CA ALA A 245 1.09 3.05 10.64
C ALA A 245 1.01 3.11 12.17
N ARG A 246 1.92 2.42 12.88
CA ARG A 246 2.00 2.44 14.34
C ARG A 246 2.43 3.80 14.85
N ASP A 247 3.43 4.40 14.21
CA ASP A 247 3.97 5.70 14.62
C ASP A 247 2.91 6.79 14.45
N LEU A 248 2.16 6.77 13.33
CA LEU A 248 1.00 7.64 13.15
C LEU A 248 -0.07 7.44 14.22
N SER A 249 -0.33 6.19 14.62
CA SER A 249 -1.27 5.91 15.72
C SER A 249 -0.81 6.50 17.05
N ASN A 250 0.50 6.48 17.33
CA ASN A 250 1.06 7.08 18.53
C ASN A 250 0.97 8.62 18.47
N GLU A 251 1.32 9.23 17.34
CA GLU A 251 1.21 10.69 17.15
C GLU A 251 -0.24 11.18 17.28
N LEU A 252 -1.22 10.43 16.74
CA LEU A 252 -2.63 10.74 16.90
C LEU A 252 -3.09 10.65 18.37
N TYR A 253 -2.56 9.70 19.14
CA TYR A 253 -2.85 9.57 20.57
C TYR A 253 -2.28 10.76 21.37
N GLU A 254 -1.08 11.23 21.04
CA GLU A 254 -0.49 12.42 21.64
C GLU A 254 -1.34 13.68 21.41
N ILE A 255 -1.84 13.85 20.17
CA ILE A 255 -2.71 14.98 19.83
C ILE A 255 -4.03 14.89 20.60
N ASP A 256 -4.63 13.71 20.73
CA ASP A 256 -5.87 13.52 21.50
C ASP A 256 -5.69 13.94 22.96
N LEU A 257 -4.54 13.60 23.56
CA LEU A 257 -4.18 14.03 24.91
C LEU A 257 -3.97 15.55 25.01
N GLN A 258 -3.36 16.18 24.00
CA GLN A 258 -3.19 17.64 23.96
C GLN A 258 -4.55 18.35 23.84
N LEU A 259 -5.44 17.84 23.00
CA LEU A 259 -6.80 18.36 22.84
C LEU A 259 -7.60 18.26 24.13
N GLU A 260 -7.50 17.16 24.88
CA GLU A 260 -8.24 17.01 26.14
C GLU A 260 -7.70 17.97 27.22
N LYS A 261 -6.37 18.15 27.31
CA LYS A 261 -5.75 19.14 28.22
C LYS A 261 -6.16 20.58 27.88
N LEU A 262 -6.19 20.89 26.58
CA LEU A 262 -6.61 22.19 26.08
C LEU A 262 -8.09 22.45 26.42
N ARG A 263 -8.95 21.45 26.17
CA ARG A 263 -10.36 21.48 26.51
C ARG A 263 -10.58 21.70 28.00
N GLU A 264 -9.88 20.97 28.87
CA GLU A 264 -9.96 21.15 30.31
C GLU A 264 -9.53 22.56 30.74
N SER A 265 -8.42 23.06 30.19
CA SER A 265 -7.90 24.40 30.48
C SER A 265 -8.90 25.50 30.09
N VAL A 266 -9.57 25.36 28.93
CA VAL A 266 -10.62 26.28 28.48
C VAL A 266 -11.82 26.20 29.42
N VAL A 267 -12.28 25.00 29.76
CA VAL A 267 -13.43 24.79 30.67
C VAL A 267 -13.19 25.42 32.04
N GLN A 268 -11.99 25.25 32.62
CA GLN A 268 -11.64 25.83 33.91
C GLN A 268 -11.63 27.36 33.91
N ARG A 269 -11.35 27.99 32.76
CA ARG A 269 -11.32 29.45 32.60
C ARG A 269 -12.65 30.05 32.13
N CYS A 270 -13.64 29.23 31.76
CA CYS A 270 -14.95 29.72 31.37
C CYS A 270 -15.69 30.33 32.56
N ARG A 271 -16.03 31.62 32.50
CA ARG A 271 -16.94 32.24 33.48
C ARG A 271 -18.33 31.60 33.42
N LYS A 272 -19.08 31.63 34.51
CA LYS A 272 -20.49 31.23 34.51
C LYS A 272 -21.33 32.12 33.61
N LEU A 273 -22.35 31.53 32.99
CA LEU A 273 -23.33 32.29 32.21
C LEU A 273 -24.28 33.01 33.18
N SER A 274 -24.43 34.33 33.04
CA SER A 274 -25.30 35.12 33.93
C SER A 274 -26.77 34.77 33.71
N THR A 275 -27.63 35.05 34.69
CA THR A 275 -29.08 34.80 34.60
C THR A 275 -29.69 35.47 33.36
N GLN A 276 -29.27 36.70 33.04
CA GLN A 276 -29.76 37.41 31.85
C GLN A 276 -29.33 36.72 30.55
N GLU A 277 -28.11 36.19 30.51
CA GLU A 277 -27.62 35.45 29.35
C GLU A 277 -28.29 34.08 29.20
N LYS A 278 -28.61 33.40 30.32
CA LYS A 278 -29.41 32.17 30.31
C LYS A 278 -30.82 32.41 29.77
N LYS A 279 -31.50 33.48 30.21
CA LYS A 279 -32.81 33.89 29.67
C LYS A 279 -32.74 34.22 28.17
N GLY A 280 -31.69 34.95 27.76
CA GLY A 280 -31.44 35.25 26.36
C GLY A 280 -31.21 33.99 25.51
N LEU A 281 -30.50 33.00 26.05
CA LEU A 281 -30.28 31.70 25.41
C LEU A 281 -31.59 30.92 25.26
N SER A 282 -32.39 30.84 26.33
CA SER A 282 -33.73 30.22 26.33
C SER A 282 -34.61 30.80 25.21
N ALA A 283 -34.74 32.12 25.16
CA ALA A 283 -35.52 32.80 24.12
C ALA A 283 -34.95 32.58 22.71
N ALA A 284 -33.61 32.50 22.58
CA ALA A 284 -32.97 32.30 21.30
C ALA A 284 -33.12 30.88 20.74
N LEU A 285 -33.18 29.85 21.60
CA LEU A 285 -33.45 28.46 21.21
C LEU A 285 -34.81 28.33 20.52
N GLY A 286 -35.83 29.04 21.01
CA GLY A 286 -37.17 29.06 20.39
C GLY A 286 -37.23 29.68 18.99
N ARG A 287 -36.16 30.36 18.53
CA ARG A 287 -36.06 30.98 17.20
C ARG A 287 -35.29 30.14 16.19
N LEU A 288 -34.71 29.01 16.60
CA LEU A 288 -33.95 28.14 15.71
C LEU A 288 -34.87 27.41 14.71
N SER A 289 -34.30 27.03 13.57
CA SER A 289 -34.92 26.07 12.66
C SER A 289 -35.10 24.72 13.38
N PRO A 290 -36.05 23.86 12.96
CA PRO A 290 -36.19 22.52 13.52
C PRO A 290 -34.90 21.69 13.45
N GLU A 291 -34.12 21.83 12.37
CA GLU A 291 -32.85 21.13 12.16
C GLU A 291 -31.76 21.61 13.13
N ASP A 292 -31.61 22.91 13.32
CA ASP A 292 -30.61 23.46 14.23
C ASP A 292 -31.01 23.27 15.69
N LEU A 293 -32.31 23.30 15.99
CA LEU A 293 -32.81 22.93 17.31
C LEU A 293 -32.46 21.47 17.65
N SER A 294 -32.64 20.55 16.69
CA SER A 294 -32.24 19.14 16.86
C SER A 294 -30.74 19.00 17.13
N LYS A 295 -29.88 19.76 16.42
CA LYS A 295 -28.44 19.80 16.69
C LYS A 295 -28.12 20.36 18.09
N ALA A 296 -28.78 21.44 18.50
CA ALA A 296 -28.61 22.03 19.83
C ALA A 296 -29.00 21.03 20.94
N LEU A 297 -30.15 20.35 20.82
CA LEU A 297 -30.59 19.33 21.76
C LEU A 297 -29.63 18.13 21.81
N LYS A 298 -29.02 17.78 20.68
CA LYS A 298 -27.97 16.77 20.64
C LYS A 298 -26.75 17.17 21.49
N MET A 299 -26.35 18.44 21.47
CA MET A 299 -25.25 18.94 22.31
C MET A 299 -25.54 18.81 23.81
N VAL A 300 -26.81 18.94 24.21
CA VAL A 300 -27.25 18.66 25.59
C VAL A 300 -27.10 17.17 25.90
N SER A 301 -27.56 16.29 25.01
CA SER A 301 -27.46 14.83 25.22
C SER A 301 -26.03 14.31 25.30
N GLU A 302 -25.06 15.00 24.71
CA GLU A 302 -23.63 14.65 24.83
C GLU A 302 -23.09 14.81 26.26
N SER A 303 -23.62 15.79 27.01
CA SER A 303 -23.23 16.03 28.41
C SER A 303 -24.17 15.34 29.40
N ASN A 304 -25.40 15.06 28.98
CA ASN A 304 -26.40 14.34 29.75
C ASN A 304 -27.05 13.24 28.89
N PRO A 305 -26.46 12.03 28.86
CA PRO A 305 -26.97 10.92 28.03
C PRO A 305 -28.41 10.49 28.34
N SER A 306 -28.95 10.83 29.51
CA SER A 306 -30.35 10.56 29.87
C SER A 306 -31.35 11.54 29.25
N PHE A 307 -30.88 12.63 28.64
CA PHE A 307 -31.72 13.65 28.03
C PHE A 307 -32.36 13.14 26.71
N PRO A 308 -33.70 13.17 26.57
CA PRO A 308 -34.40 12.59 25.43
C PRO A 308 -34.40 13.52 24.20
N ALA A 309 -33.23 13.84 23.66
CA ALA A 309 -33.05 14.81 22.56
C ALA A 309 -33.86 14.50 21.27
N GLY A 310 -34.27 13.24 21.07
CA GLY A 310 -35.06 12.80 19.90
C GLY A 310 -36.58 12.82 20.10
N ALA A 311 -37.08 13.13 21.29
CA ALA A 311 -38.52 13.13 21.55
C ALA A 311 -39.23 14.30 20.82
N PRO A 312 -40.51 14.14 20.45
CA PRO A 312 -41.27 15.18 19.75
C PRO A 312 -41.48 16.44 20.59
N GLU A 313 -41.46 16.30 21.91
CA GLU A 313 -41.53 17.38 22.88
C GLU A 313 -40.52 17.09 24.00
N VAL A 314 -39.69 18.09 24.32
CA VAL A 314 -38.62 17.97 25.32
C VAL A 314 -38.64 19.18 26.24
N GLU A 315 -38.51 18.93 27.53
CA GLU A 315 -38.35 19.99 28.52
C GLU A 315 -36.86 20.20 28.79
N LEU A 316 -36.35 21.40 28.55
CA LEU A 316 -34.95 21.74 28.80
C LEU A 316 -34.86 22.75 29.96
N ASP A 317 -34.35 22.28 31.09
CA ASP A 317 -34.00 23.16 32.20
C ASP A 317 -32.60 23.76 31.94
N ILE A 318 -32.57 25.07 31.67
CA ILE A 318 -31.35 25.83 31.39
C ILE A 318 -30.50 26.02 32.65
N ASP A 319 -31.10 26.04 33.84
CA ASP A 319 -30.39 26.28 35.08
C ASP A 319 -29.64 25.05 35.61
N VAL A 320 -30.06 23.85 35.19
CA VAL A 320 -29.44 22.57 35.56
C VAL A 320 -28.28 22.17 34.64
N GLN A 321 -28.12 22.79 33.47
CA GLN A 321 -27.04 22.43 32.54
C GLN A 321 -25.65 22.85 33.04
N THR A 322 -24.62 22.10 32.65
CA THR A 322 -23.22 22.49 32.95
C THR A 322 -22.84 23.79 32.25
N ASP A 323 -21.94 24.57 32.86
CA ASP A 323 -21.45 25.83 32.28
C ASP A 323 -20.89 25.63 30.86
N VAL A 324 -20.22 24.50 30.62
CA VAL A 324 -19.68 24.12 29.31
C VAL A 324 -20.80 23.90 28.30
N THR A 325 -21.83 23.15 28.66
CA THR A 325 -23.00 22.91 27.80
C THR A 325 -23.69 24.23 27.46
N LEU A 326 -23.86 25.12 28.44
CA LEU A 326 -24.49 26.44 28.25
C LEU A 326 -23.70 27.33 27.28
N TRP A 327 -22.37 27.39 27.43
CA TRP A 327 -21.53 28.14 26.49
C TRP A 327 -21.54 27.53 25.10
N ARG A 328 -21.42 26.20 24.99
CA ARG A 328 -21.51 25.49 23.71
C ARG A 328 -22.84 25.81 23.01
N LEU A 329 -23.96 25.72 23.73
CA LEU A 329 -25.29 26.09 23.22
C LEU A 329 -25.34 27.55 22.79
N LYS A 330 -24.84 28.47 23.61
CA LYS A 330 -24.86 29.91 23.30
C LYS A 330 -24.09 30.23 22.02
N VAL A 331 -22.88 29.69 21.87
CA VAL A 331 -22.06 29.88 20.66
C VAL A 331 -22.79 29.32 19.43
N PHE A 332 -23.26 28.07 19.51
CA PHE A 332 -23.98 27.41 18.43
C PHE A 332 -25.26 28.18 18.02
N VAL A 333 -26.09 28.58 18.99
CA VAL A 333 -27.34 29.33 18.75
C VAL A 333 -27.05 30.67 18.08
N GLN A 334 -26.01 31.39 18.52
CA GLN A 334 -25.61 32.65 17.91
C GLN A 334 -25.16 32.48 16.45
N GLU A 335 -24.39 31.43 16.16
CA GLU A 335 -23.93 31.13 14.79
C GLU A 335 -25.08 30.71 13.88
N ALA A 336 -25.97 29.83 14.35
CA ALA A 336 -27.13 29.39 13.60
C ALA A 336 -28.07 30.55 13.25
N LEU A 337 -28.34 31.45 14.21
CA LEU A 337 -29.17 32.65 13.95
C LEU A 337 -28.48 33.64 13.00
N LYS A 338 -27.16 33.82 13.09
CA LYS A 338 -26.38 34.64 12.14
C LYS A 338 -26.45 34.06 10.72
N ALA A 339 -26.37 32.73 10.59
CA ALA A 339 -26.49 32.05 9.29
C ALA A 339 -27.90 32.21 8.69
N ALA A 340 -28.95 32.03 9.52
CA ALA A 340 -30.34 32.19 9.10
C ALA A 340 -30.63 33.61 8.56
N ASN A 341 -30.11 34.64 9.23
CA ASN A 341 -30.27 36.04 8.80
C ASN A 341 -29.53 36.36 7.49
N LYS A 342 -28.41 35.69 7.22
CA LYS A 342 -27.67 35.85 5.95
C LYS A 342 -28.42 35.20 4.78
N SER A 343 -29.13 34.11 5.01
CA SER A 343 -29.92 33.42 3.96
C SER A 343 -31.21 34.15 3.55
N SER A 344 -31.73 35.08 4.36
CA SER A 344 -32.97 35.82 4.06
C SER A 344 -32.78 37.14 3.29
N GLY A 345 -31.54 37.58 3.04
CA GLY A 345 -31.23 38.81 2.28
C GLY A 345 -30.63 38.50 0.91
N GLY A 346 -31.45 38.48 -0.15
CA GLY A 346 -30.98 38.23 -1.52
C GLY A 346 -30.37 39.47 -2.21
N THR A 347 -29.17 39.32 -2.81
CA THR A 347 -28.88 39.51 -4.25
C THR A 347 -27.36 39.46 -4.55
N ASN A 348 -26.99 38.62 -5.53
CA ASN A 348 -25.79 38.64 -6.40
C ASN A 348 -24.39 38.88 -5.81
N ALA A 349 -23.59 37.82 -5.66
CA ALA A 349 -22.20 37.74 -6.16
C ALA A 349 -21.56 36.36 -5.92
N GLN A 350 -21.10 35.74 -7.02
CA GLN A 350 -20.01 34.75 -7.14
C GLN A 350 -19.85 33.62 -6.11
N ASN A 351 -20.37 32.46 -6.50
CA ASN A 351 -19.61 31.23 -6.78
C ASN A 351 -18.33 31.01 -5.94
N ASN A 352 -18.46 30.30 -4.80
CA ASN A 352 -17.43 29.38 -4.36
C ASN A 352 -18.08 28.28 -3.49
N ASN A 353 -18.07 27.07 -4.04
CA ASN A 353 -18.56 25.86 -3.39
C ASN A 353 -17.68 25.54 -2.18
N ASN A 354 -18.24 25.61 -0.97
CA ASN A 354 -17.68 24.94 0.20
C ASN A 354 -18.80 24.43 1.11
N THR A 355 -19.58 23.49 0.59
CA THR A 355 -20.50 22.64 1.37
C THR A 355 -19.78 21.31 1.65
N GLY A 356 -19.21 21.14 2.85
CA GLY A 356 -18.50 19.90 3.19
C GLY A 356 -18.35 19.56 4.68
N THR A 357 -18.52 20.50 5.59
CA THR A 357 -18.08 20.32 6.99
C THR A 357 -19.00 19.47 7.88
N GLY A 358 -20.21 19.12 7.42
CA GLY A 358 -21.17 18.29 8.18
C GLY A 358 -21.04 16.77 7.98
N GLU A 359 -20.46 16.31 6.87
CA GLU A 359 -20.28 14.88 6.58
C GLU A 359 -18.88 14.37 6.97
N ILE A 360 -17.88 15.25 7.02
CA ILE A 360 -16.48 14.91 7.34
C ILE A 360 -16.35 14.28 8.74
N ASN A 361 -17.08 14.76 9.75
CA ASN A 361 -16.99 14.21 11.11
C ASN A 361 -17.59 12.80 11.27
N LYS A 362 -18.62 12.44 10.49
CA LYS A 362 -19.16 11.07 10.47
C LYS A 362 -18.21 10.12 9.74
N ASN A 363 -17.58 10.60 8.67
CA ASN A 363 -16.59 9.83 7.92
C ASN A 363 -15.31 9.58 8.73
N ASN A 364 -14.86 10.55 9.54
CA ASN A 364 -13.68 10.38 10.39
C ASN A 364 -13.90 9.33 11.50
N ALA A 365 -15.06 9.32 12.16
CA ALA A 365 -15.38 8.29 13.16
C ALA A 365 -15.50 6.88 12.54
N LYS A 366 -16.07 6.78 11.34
CA LYS A 366 -16.16 5.52 10.59
C LYS A 366 -14.77 5.04 10.15
N ARG A 367 -13.94 5.93 9.59
CA ARG A 367 -12.55 5.64 9.19
C ARG A 367 -11.69 5.22 10.37
N ARG A 368 -11.80 5.88 11.53
CA ARG A 368 -11.08 5.47 12.76
C ARG A 368 -11.46 4.05 13.21
N ARG A 369 -12.75 3.66 13.11
CA ARG A 369 -13.15 2.26 13.37
C ARG A 369 -12.58 1.30 12.35
N GLU A 370 -12.64 1.63 11.06
CA GLU A 370 -12.11 0.76 9.99
C GLU A 370 -10.60 0.54 10.12
N ILE A 371 -9.84 1.57 10.48
CA ILE A 371 -8.39 1.48 10.75
C ILE A 371 -8.13 0.60 11.99
N SER A 372 -8.86 0.83 13.09
CA SER A 372 -8.72 0.02 14.31
C SER A 372 -9.08 -1.46 14.07
N ASP A 373 -10.15 -1.74 13.32
CA ASP A 373 -10.58 -3.08 12.95
C ASP A 373 -9.57 -3.76 12.01
N ALA A 374 -8.98 -3.02 11.07
CA ALA A 374 -7.94 -3.52 10.19
C ALA A 374 -6.67 -3.92 10.96
N ILE A 375 -6.23 -3.08 11.91
CA ILE A 375 -5.11 -3.37 12.80
C ILE A 375 -5.40 -4.61 13.65
N ASN A 376 -6.59 -4.70 14.26
CA ASN A 376 -6.98 -5.86 15.06
C ASN A 376 -7.05 -7.16 14.24
N LYS A 377 -7.58 -7.10 13.02
CA LYS A 377 -7.66 -8.26 12.12
C LYS A 377 -6.29 -8.74 11.65
N ALA A 378 -5.33 -7.82 11.46
CA ALA A 378 -3.94 -8.15 11.16
C ALA A 378 -3.24 -8.82 12.36
N SER A 379 -3.48 -8.32 13.58
CA SER A 379 -2.96 -8.90 14.83
C SER A 379 -3.46 -10.33 15.07
N ILE A 380 -4.76 -10.58 14.88
CA ILE A 380 -5.35 -11.93 15.02
C ILE A 380 -4.81 -12.91 13.98
N LYS A 381 -4.57 -12.45 12.73
CA LYS A 381 -3.96 -13.30 11.70
C LYS A 381 -2.51 -13.66 12.01
N ARG A 382 -1.74 -12.76 12.63
CA ARG A 382 -0.36 -13.05 13.07
C ARG A 382 -0.34 -14.04 14.24
N ALA A 383 -1.26 -13.92 15.20
CA ALA A 383 -1.37 -14.84 16.34
C ALA A 383 -1.89 -16.24 15.99
N LYS A 384 -2.49 -16.45 14.81
CA LYS A 384 -2.93 -17.77 14.32
C LYS A 384 -1.91 -18.46 13.38
N LYS A 385 -0.82 -17.77 13.01
CA LYS A 385 0.24 -18.29 12.13
C LYS A 385 1.59 -18.49 12.83
N ALA A 386 1.75 -17.93 14.03
CA ALA A 386 2.75 -18.36 15.01
C ALA A 386 2.16 -19.49 15.85
#